data_AF-A0A6M1NNN7-F1
#
_entry.id   AF-A0A6M1NNN7-F1
#
_cell.length_a   1.000
_cell.length_b   1.000
_cell.length_c   1.000
_cell.angle_alpha   90.00
_cell.angle_beta   90.00
_cell.angle_gamma   90.00
#
_symmetry.space_group_name_H-M   'P 1'
#
loop_
_entity.id
_entity.type
_entity.pdbx_description
1 polymer ?
#
loop_
_entity_poly.entity_id
_entity_poly.type
_entity_poly.pdbx_seq_one_letter_code
_entity_poly.pdbx_strand_id
1 'polypeptide(L)'
;MNIEKTNNWKLMKSFLKKRRKDPWANPSYVLYFLIVIVLVGTFGVLKDIIEMQWCWFCGFDDIKVKNFSFNVTNISLSLVTASVIDLIFITKKTVRGESAETDELRIESIKKSIRIFGLGSLIVTFVIWIIVNNFIAENIIKIILSIICLLFSYFIWWISSVRNKILHDRFNPFNTLGKERTNNSGPENPNGGREEGATLSGNITDFKVD
;
A
#
# COMPACT_ATOMS: atom_id res chain seq x y z
N MET A 1 -34.34 -15.52 11.11
CA MET A 1 -33.02 -14.95 11.47
C MET A 1 -32.74 -13.80 10.51
N ASN A 2 -33.11 -12.58 10.89
CA ASN A 2 -32.87 -11.40 10.06
C ASN A 2 -31.38 -11.09 10.13
N ILE A 3 -30.64 -11.46 9.07
CA ILE A 3 -29.30 -10.94 8.85
C ILE A 3 -29.49 -9.44 8.68
N GLU A 4 -29.29 -8.67 9.75
CA GLU A 4 -29.15 -7.23 9.64
C GLU A 4 -28.10 -7.00 8.57
N LYS A 5 -28.53 -6.47 7.42
CA LYS A 5 -27.64 -5.98 6.37
C LYS A 5 -26.85 -4.84 6.99
N THR A 6 -25.79 -5.17 7.71
CA THR A 6 -24.77 -4.22 8.11
C THR A 6 -24.32 -3.56 6.82
N ASN A 7 -24.64 -2.27 6.72
CA ASN A 7 -24.53 -1.52 5.48
C ASN A 7 -23.05 -1.57 5.02
N ASN A 8 -22.73 -2.34 3.97
CA ASN A 8 -21.36 -2.54 3.49
C ASN A 8 -20.62 -1.21 3.28
N TRP A 9 -21.38 -0.17 2.94
CA TRP A 9 -20.92 1.21 2.86
C TRP A 9 -20.37 1.76 4.18
N LYS A 10 -21.07 1.54 5.31
CA LYS A 10 -20.62 1.98 6.64
C LYS A 10 -19.29 1.32 7.00
N LEU A 11 -19.11 0.07 6.59
CA LEU A 11 -17.92 -0.72 6.84
C LEU A 11 -16.74 -0.30 5.94
N MET A 12 -16.99 -0.01 4.66
CA MET A 12 -16.02 0.62 3.77
C MET A 12 -15.59 2.00 4.31
N LYS A 13 -16.56 2.81 4.77
CA LYS A 13 -16.30 4.15 5.32
C LYS A 13 -15.46 4.08 6.60
N SER A 14 -15.76 3.15 7.51
CA SER A 14 -14.95 2.97 8.74
C SER A 14 -13.53 2.52 8.40
N PHE A 15 -13.39 1.60 7.44
CA PHE A 15 -12.10 1.16 6.93
C PHE A 15 -11.28 2.31 6.33
N LEU A 16 -11.87 3.11 5.43
CA LEU A 16 -11.22 4.28 4.83
C LEU A 16 -10.87 5.34 5.87
N LYS A 17 -11.77 5.60 6.84
CA LYS A 17 -11.53 6.57 7.92
C LYS A 17 -10.36 6.15 8.80
N LYS A 18 -10.25 4.85 9.10
CA LYS A 18 -9.13 4.28 9.84
C LYS A 18 -7.82 4.43 9.04
N ARG A 19 -7.80 3.99 7.79
CA ARG A 19 -6.62 4.11 6.91
C ARG A 19 -6.18 5.55 6.64
N ARG A 20 -7.09 6.53 6.69
CA ARG A 20 -6.71 7.93 6.56
C ARG A 20 -5.95 8.46 7.78
N LYS A 21 -6.26 7.96 8.98
CA LYS A 21 -5.69 8.46 10.25
C LYS A 21 -4.44 7.70 10.68
N ASP A 22 -4.42 6.38 10.52
CA ASP A 22 -3.35 5.50 11.02
C ASP A 22 -1.92 5.92 10.56
N PRO A 23 -1.69 6.41 9.33
CA PRO A 23 -0.37 6.87 8.91
C PRO A 23 0.21 8.01 9.73
N TRP A 24 -0.64 8.90 10.24
CA TRP A 24 -0.20 10.05 11.04
C TRP A 24 0.33 9.65 12.41
N ALA A 25 -0.02 8.44 12.87
CA ALA A 25 0.57 7.87 14.08
C ALA A 25 2.02 7.42 13.87
N ASN A 26 2.48 7.29 12.62
CA ASN A 26 3.80 6.77 12.26
C ASN A 26 4.59 7.82 11.43
N PRO A 27 5.31 8.76 12.06
CA PRO A 27 5.98 9.86 11.35
C PRO A 27 6.99 9.35 10.29
N SER A 28 7.66 8.22 10.55
CA SER A 28 8.57 7.58 9.59
C SER A 28 7.88 7.12 8.30
N TYR A 29 6.58 6.76 8.37
CA TYR A 29 5.79 6.46 7.18
C TYR A 29 5.46 7.74 6.40
N VAL A 30 5.03 8.79 7.10
CA VAL A 30 4.71 10.08 6.47
C VAL A 30 5.93 10.67 5.77
N LEU A 31 7.09 10.64 6.42
CA LEU A 31 8.35 11.14 5.86
C LEU A 31 8.79 10.33 4.64
N TYR A 32 8.68 8.99 4.71
CA TYR A 32 8.93 8.13 3.54
C TYR A 32 8.01 8.48 2.37
N PHE A 33 6.71 8.69 2.62
CA PHE A 33 5.76 9.07 1.58
C PHE A 33 6.13 10.42 0.95
N LEU A 34 6.37 11.45 1.76
CA LEU A 34 6.67 12.79 1.24
C LEU A 34 8.00 12.81 0.48
N ILE A 35 9.05 12.21 1.02
CA ILE A 35 10.38 12.28 0.40
C ILE A 35 10.48 11.31 -0.78
N VAL A 36 10.15 10.04 -0.58
CA VAL A 36 10.41 9.02 -1.61
C VAL A 36 9.31 9.01 -2.65
N ILE A 37 8.03 9.13 -2.27
CA ILE A 37 6.94 8.99 -3.24
C ILE A 37 6.61 10.33 -3.90
N VAL A 38 6.50 11.40 -3.11
CA VAL A 38 6.16 12.72 -3.66
C VAL A 38 7.39 13.34 -4.31
N LEU A 39 8.52 13.56 -3.62
CA LEU A 39 9.65 14.25 -4.25
C LEU A 39 10.29 13.43 -5.38
N VAL A 40 10.69 12.17 -5.14
CA VAL A 40 11.32 11.36 -6.21
C VAL A 40 10.32 11.04 -7.32
N GLY A 41 9.05 10.75 -6.99
CA GLY A 41 8.03 10.47 -7.99
C GLY A 41 7.66 11.68 -8.86
N THR A 42 7.63 12.89 -8.29
CA THR A 42 7.39 14.13 -9.07
C THR A 42 8.63 14.63 -9.78
N PHE A 43 9.83 14.16 -9.43
CA PHE A 43 11.08 14.59 -10.08
C PHE A 43 11.06 14.36 -11.60
N GLY A 44 10.44 13.27 -12.07
CA GLY A 44 10.27 13.01 -13.50
C GLY A 44 9.44 14.07 -14.24
N VAL A 45 8.56 14.76 -13.53
CA VAL A 45 7.70 15.85 -14.05
C VAL A 45 8.39 17.21 -13.90
N LEU A 46 9.39 17.33 -13.02
CA LEU A 46 10.04 18.60 -12.72
C LEU A 46 10.67 19.23 -13.96
N LYS A 47 11.24 18.41 -14.85
CA LYS A 47 11.78 18.87 -16.14
C LYS A 47 10.69 19.57 -16.97
N ASP A 48 9.53 18.95 -17.12
CA ASP A 48 8.40 19.51 -17.88
C ASP A 48 7.88 20.81 -17.24
N ILE A 49 7.90 20.90 -15.90
CA ILE A 49 7.51 22.12 -15.17
C ILE A 49 8.48 23.27 -15.42
N ILE A 50 9.79 23.00 -15.46
CA ILE A 50 10.83 24.01 -15.70
C ILE A 50 10.79 24.48 -17.16
N GLU A 51 10.52 23.58 -18.10
CA GLU A 51 10.44 23.90 -19.53
C GLU A 51 9.14 24.62 -19.93
N MET A 52 8.09 24.48 -19.12
CA MET A 52 6.91 25.34 -19.16
C MET A 52 7.31 26.74 -18.69
N GLN A 53 7.37 27.71 -19.59
CA GLN A 53 7.46 29.11 -19.18
C GLN A 53 6.14 29.50 -18.52
N TRP A 54 6.10 29.54 -17.19
CA TRP A 54 4.95 29.95 -16.38
C TRP A 54 4.70 31.46 -16.46
N CYS A 55 4.51 31.98 -17.66
CA CYS A 55 4.03 33.34 -17.86
C CYS A 55 2.51 33.26 -17.97
N TRP A 56 1.78 33.61 -16.90
CA TRP A 56 0.30 33.59 -16.89
C TRP A 56 -0.35 34.43 -18.00
N PHE A 57 0.39 35.40 -18.55
CA PHE A 57 -0.06 36.29 -19.62
C PHE A 57 0.52 35.94 -21.00
N CYS A 58 1.46 35.00 -21.08
CA CYS A 58 2.00 34.50 -22.34
C CYS A 58 1.31 33.16 -22.58
N GLY A 59 0.60 32.99 -23.70
CA GLY A 59 -0.10 31.74 -23.99
C GLY A 59 0.79 30.51 -23.76
N PHE A 60 0.23 29.47 -23.14
CA PHE A 60 0.95 28.22 -22.95
C PHE A 60 1.20 27.55 -24.31
N ASP A 61 2.40 26.98 -24.48
CA ASP A 61 2.74 26.16 -25.64
C ASP A 61 1.96 24.84 -25.58
N ASP A 62 1.02 24.66 -26.51
CA ASP A 62 0.14 23.47 -26.63
C ASP A 62 0.91 22.15 -26.60
N ILE A 63 2.10 22.11 -27.22
CA ILE A 63 2.91 20.90 -27.32
C ILE A 63 3.48 20.55 -25.96
N LYS A 64 4.01 21.56 -25.24
CA LYS A 64 4.55 21.37 -23.88
C LYS A 64 3.45 20.98 -22.90
N VAL A 65 2.27 21.62 -22.99
CA VAL A 65 1.10 21.29 -22.15
C VAL A 65 0.65 19.86 -22.38
N LYS A 66 0.59 19.42 -23.63
CA LYS A 66 0.21 18.05 -23.98
C LYS A 66 1.19 17.04 -23.41
N ASN A 67 2.50 17.27 -23.55
CA ASN A 67 3.54 16.39 -23.03
C ASN A 67 3.51 16.31 -21.49
N PHE A 68 3.45 17.46 -20.81
CA PHE A 68 3.32 17.53 -19.36
C PHE A 68 2.10 16.75 -18.87
N SER A 69 0.93 17.01 -19.45
CA SER A 69 -0.33 16.39 -19.04
C SER A 69 -0.33 14.88 -19.29
N PHE A 70 0.25 14.44 -20.41
CA PHE A 70 0.41 13.03 -20.74
C PHE A 70 1.34 12.33 -19.72
N ASN A 71 2.49 12.92 -19.40
CA ASN A 71 3.43 12.37 -18.43
C ASN A 71 2.82 12.28 -17.03
N VAL A 72 2.18 13.35 -16.57
CA VAL A 72 1.52 13.40 -15.26
C VAL A 72 0.40 12.35 -15.15
N THR A 73 -0.45 12.25 -16.17
CA THR A 73 -1.55 11.28 -16.16
C THR A 73 -1.05 9.83 -16.29
N ASN A 74 0.05 9.58 -17.01
CA ASN A 74 0.70 8.26 -17.05
C ASN A 74 1.28 7.84 -15.69
N ILE A 75 1.96 8.75 -15.00
CA ILE A 75 2.45 8.51 -13.63
C ILE A 75 1.27 8.19 -12.72
N SER A 76 0.19 8.96 -12.81
CA SER A 76 -1.04 8.75 -12.03
C SER A 76 -1.63 7.36 -12.28
N LEU A 77 -1.75 6.95 -13.55
CA LEU A 77 -2.28 5.65 -13.94
C LEU A 77 -1.39 4.49 -13.46
N SER A 78 -0.08 4.61 -13.61
CA SER A 78 0.89 3.62 -13.13
C SER A 78 0.81 3.46 -11.61
N LEU A 79 0.76 4.58 -10.88
CA LEU A 79 0.72 4.60 -9.43
C LEU A 79 -0.59 4.03 -8.85
N VAL A 80 -1.74 4.33 -9.48
CA VAL A 80 -3.01 3.67 -9.15
C VAL A 80 -2.94 2.18 -9.45
N THR A 81 -2.41 1.77 -10.61
CA THR A 81 -2.31 0.36 -11.00
C THR A 81 -1.48 -0.43 -9.99
N ALA A 82 -0.30 0.05 -9.63
CA ALA A 82 0.55 -0.56 -8.60
C ALA A 82 -0.19 -0.65 -7.25
N SER A 83 -0.87 0.42 -6.85
CA SER A 83 -1.63 0.47 -5.60
C SER A 83 -2.79 -0.52 -5.56
N VAL A 84 -3.48 -0.73 -6.69
CA VAL A 84 -4.58 -1.69 -6.82
C VAL A 84 -4.06 -3.13 -6.75
N ILE A 85 -2.92 -3.41 -7.40
CA ILE A 85 -2.25 -4.70 -7.30
C ILE A 85 -1.90 -5.00 -5.83
N ASP A 86 -1.28 -4.06 -5.12
CA ASP A 86 -0.98 -4.20 -3.69
C ASP A 86 -2.25 -4.44 -2.87
N LEU A 87 -3.33 -3.71 -3.15
CA LEU A 87 -4.63 -3.89 -2.49
C LEU A 87 -5.15 -5.33 -2.67
N ILE A 88 -5.05 -5.88 -3.89
CA ILE A 88 -5.51 -7.23 -4.24
C ILE A 88 -4.65 -8.29 -3.55
N PHE A 89 -3.33 -8.12 -3.49
CA PHE A 89 -2.42 -9.07 -2.86
C PHE A 89 -2.51 -9.06 -1.33
N ILE A 90 -2.60 -7.88 -0.69
CA ILE A 90 -2.76 -7.76 0.78
C ILE A 90 -4.02 -8.47 1.27
N THR A 91 -5.08 -8.42 0.46
CA THR A 91 -6.36 -9.09 0.70
C THR A 91 -6.19 -10.61 0.78
N LYS A 92 -5.20 -11.20 0.07
CA LYS A 92 -4.89 -12.63 0.10
C LYS A 92 -4.05 -13.03 1.32
N LYS A 93 -3.02 -12.23 1.68
CA LYS A 93 -2.08 -12.56 2.77
C LYS A 93 -2.65 -12.38 4.18
N THR A 94 -3.50 -11.36 4.39
CA THR A 94 -4.19 -11.15 5.68
C THR A 94 -5.09 -12.33 6.06
N VAL A 95 -5.51 -13.11 5.05
CA VAL A 95 -6.19 -14.42 5.14
C VAL A 95 -5.73 -15.31 6.29
N ARG A 96 -4.44 -15.54 6.25
CA ARG A 96 -3.88 -16.82 6.67
C ARG A 96 -3.38 -16.82 8.10
N GLY A 97 -3.38 -15.66 8.76
CA GLY A 97 -2.69 -15.45 10.04
C GLY A 97 -3.58 -15.15 11.24
N GLU A 98 -4.90 -14.97 11.08
CA GLU A 98 -5.75 -14.42 12.14
C GLU A 98 -7.13 -15.10 12.30
N SER A 99 -7.41 -16.21 11.61
CA SER A 99 -8.72 -16.88 11.74
C SER A 99 -8.78 -17.81 12.96
N ALA A 100 -9.31 -17.28 14.06
CA ALA A 100 -10.27 -18.03 14.86
C ALA A 100 -11.59 -18.09 14.07
N GLU A 101 -12.24 -19.26 14.04
CA GLU A 101 -13.34 -19.66 13.13
C GLU A 101 -14.56 -18.72 13.03
N THR A 102 -14.73 -17.72 13.89
CA THR A 102 -16.02 -17.04 14.07
C THR A 102 -16.25 -15.78 13.22
N ASP A 103 -15.24 -15.25 12.52
CA ASP A 103 -15.32 -13.96 11.79
C ASP A 103 -15.08 -14.03 10.26
N GLU A 104 -15.02 -15.25 9.70
CA GLU A 104 -14.62 -15.48 8.31
C GLU A 104 -15.51 -14.76 7.27
N LEU A 105 -16.84 -14.77 7.48
CA LEU A 105 -17.82 -14.13 6.60
C LEU A 105 -17.67 -12.60 6.55
N ARG A 106 -17.35 -11.95 7.68
CA ARG A 106 -17.15 -10.49 7.73
C ARG A 106 -15.88 -10.10 7.00
N ILE A 107 -14.81 -10.87 7.19
CA ILE A 107 -13.53 -10.65 6.54
C ILE A 107 -13.67 -10.81 5.02
N GLU A 108 -14.43 -11.79 4.54
CA GLU A 108 -14.65 -11.99 3.11
C GLU A 108 -15.42 -10.84 2.44
N SER A 109 -16.45 -10.30 3.12
CA SER A 109 -17.17 -9.11 2.63
C SER A 109 -16.27 -7.87 2.54
N ILE A 110 -15.38 -7.67 3.52
CA ILE A 110 -14.38 -6.59 3.50
C ILE A 110 -13.46 -6.73 2.29
N LYS A 111 -12.92 -7.94 2.07
CA LYS A 111 -12.01 -8.21 0.95
C LYS A 111 -12.65 -7.90 -0.39
N LYS A 112 -13.90 -8.33 -0.58
CA LYS A 112 -14.65 -8.08 -1.81
C LYS A 112 -14.84 -6.58 -2.04
N SER A 113 -15.22 -5.85 -0.99
CA SER A 113 -15.41 -4.40 -1.03
C SER A 113 -14.13 -3.65 -1.38
N ILE A 114 -12.98 -4.06 -0.82
CA ILE A 114 -11.65 -3.50 -1.12
C ILE A 114 -11.28 -3.73 -2.59
N ARG A 115 -11.49 -4.95 -3.13
CA ARG A 115 -11.19 -5.25 -4.54
C ARG A 115 -12.05 -4.43 -5.49
N ILE A 116 -13.35 -4.30 -5.20
CA ILE A 116 -14.27 -3.48 -6.00
C ILE A 116 -13.84 -2.01 -5.96
N PHE A 117 -13.46 -1.50 -4.80
CA PHE A 117 -12.94 -0.12 -4.67
C PHE A 117 -11.67 0.09 -5.49
N GLY A 118 -10.71 -0.83 -5.40
CA GLY A 118 -9.48 -0.79 -6.20
C GLY A 118 -9.77 -0.79 -7.70
N LEU A 119 -10.58 -1.73 -8.18
CA LEU A 119 -10.97 -1.81 -9.59
C LEU A 119 -11.72 -0.55 -10.04
N GLY A 120 -12.63 -0.03 -9.23
CA GLY A 120 -13.35 1.22 -9.50
C GLY A 120 -12.40 2.40 -9.63
N SER A 121 -11.41 2.52 -8.74
CA SER A 121 -10.41 3.59 -8.81
C SER A 121 -9.54 3.51 -10.08
N LEU A 122 -9.21 2.30 -10.54
CA LEU A 122 -8.46 2.07 -11.78
C LEU A 122 -9.27 2.50 -13.00
N ILE A 123 -10.54 2.09 -13.08
CA ILE A 123 -11.44 2.45 -14.18
C ILE A 123 -11.62 3.97 -14.24
N VAL A 124 -11.89 4.63 -13.10
CA VAL A 124 -12.03 6.09 -13.03
C VAL A 124 -10.76 6.79 -13.49
N THR A 125 -9.59 6.34 -13.04
CA THR A 125 -8.30 6.93 -13.43
C THR A 125 -8.04 6.75 -14.93
N PHE A 126 -8.36 5.57 -15.48
CA PHE A 126 -8.22 5.29 -16.90
C PHE A 126 -9.15 6.15 -17.77
N VAL A 127 -10.41 6.32 -17.36
CA VAL A 127 -11.36 7.21 -18.05
C VAL A 127 -10.88 8.66 -18.02
N ILE A 128 -10.39 9.14 -16.86
CA ILE A 128 -9.80 10.49 -16.75
C ILE A 128 -8.60 10.63 -17.69
N TRP A 129 -7.72 9.64 -17.75
CA TRP A 129 -6.57 9.62 -18.66
C TRP A 129 -7.00 9.75 -20.14
N ILE A 130 -8.04 9.04 -20.57
CA ILE A 130 -8.59 9.16 -21.92
C ILE A 130 -9.14 10.58 -22.17
N ILE A 131 -9.92 11.11 -21.24
CA ILE A 131 -10.57 12.43 -21.36
C ILE A 131 -9.52 13.54 -21.49
N VAL A 132 -8.52 13.52 -20.60
CA VAL A 132 -7.44 14.53 -20.58
C VAL A 132 -6.62 14.51 -21.87
N ASN A 133 -6.28 13.32 -22.36
CA ASN A 133 -5.36 13.20 -23.49
C ASN A 133 -6.03 13.34 -24.86
N ASN A 134 -7.33 13.05 -24.98
CA ASN A 134 -8.01 13.03 -26.28
C ASN A 134 -9.09 14.10 -26.46
N PHE A 135 -9.79 14.51 -25.40
CA PHE A 135 -11.02 15.32 -25.52
C PHE A 135 -10.85 16.77 -25.08
N ILE A 136 -9.91 17.09 -24.20
CA ILE A 136 -9.73 18.44 -23.67
C ILE A 136 -8.81 19.25 -24.60
N ALA A 137 -9.37 20.26 -25.26
CA ALA A 137 -8.63 21.24 -26.06
C ALA A 137 -7.98 22.32 -25.17
N GLU A 138 -8.70 22.80 -24.15
CA GLU A 138 -8.26 23.88 -23.27
C GLU A 138 -7.06 23.48 -22.39
N ASN A 139 -5.93 24.16 -22.57
CA ASN A 139 -4.68 23.89 -21.88
C ASN A 139 -4.79 23.97 -20.35
N ILE A 140 -5.46 25.00 -19.84
CA ILE A 140 -5.61 25.23 -18.40
C ILE A 140 -6.40 24.08 -17.74
N ILE A 141 -7.51 23.67 -18.36
CA ILE A 141 -8.34 22.57 -17.86
C ILE A 141 -7.55 21.27 -17.89
N LYS A 142 -6.78 21.03 -18.95
CA LYS A 142 -5.93 19.83 -19.08
C LYS A 142 -4.89 19.73 -17.96
N ILE A 143 -4.22 20.83 -17.63
CA ILE A 143 -3.25 20.91 -16.51
C ILE A 143 -3.95 20.62 -15.19
N ILE A 144 -5.07 21.30 -14.90
CA ILE A 144 -5.81 21.14 -13.64
C ILE A 144 -6.27 19.70 -13.45
N LEU A 145 -6.88 19.10 -14.48
CA LEU A 145 -7.35 17.71 -14.40
C LEU A 145 -6.19 16.73 -14.20
N SER A 146 -5.05 16.97 -14.86
CA SER A 146 -3.86 16.13 -14.72
C SER A 146 -3.32 16.15 -13.28
N ILE A 147 -3.25 17.34 -12.69
CA ILE A 147 -2.81 17.51 -11.29
C ILE A 147 -3.81 16.84 -10.33
N ILE A 148 -5.12 17.02 -10.54
CA ILE A 148 -6.15 16.36 -9.73
C ILE A 148 -6.04 14.83 -9.83
N CYS A 149 -5.80 14.30 -11.03
CA CYS A 149 -5.59 12.87 -11.27
C CYS A 149 -4.36 12.36 -10.48
N LEU A 150 -3.27 13.14 -10.47
CA LEU A 150 -2.07 12.81 -9.71
C LEU A 150 -2.31 12.83 -8.20
N LEU A 151 -2.99 13.86 -7.67
CA LEU A 151 -3.35 13.92 -6.25
C LEU A 151 -4.25 12.75 -5.84
N PHE A 152 -5.20 12.37 -6.70
CA PHE A 152 -6.03 11.19 -6.48
C PHE A 152 -5.19 9.91 -6.45
N SER A 153 -4.24 9.75 -7.36
CA SER A 153 -3.33 8.60 -7.37
C SER A 153 -2.54 8.49 -6.07
N TYR A 154 -1.97 9.60 -5.59
CA TYR A 154 -1.28 9.65 -4.30
C TYR A 154 -2.18 9.29 -3.13
N PHE A 155 -3.45 9.70 -3.17
CA PHE A 155 -4.43 9.32 -2.16
C PHE A 155 -4.73 7.81 -2.18
N ILE A 156 -4.88 7.20 -3.36
CA ILE A 156 -5.08 5.74 -3.48
C ILE A 156 -3.85 4.97 -2.99
N TRP A 157 -2.65 5.42 -3.35
CA TRP A 157 -1.40 4.84 -2.85
C TRP A 157 -1.27 4.97 -1.33
N TRP A 158 -1.62 6.15 -0.81
CA TRP A 158 -1.62 6.38 0.63
C TRP A 158 -2.52 5.38 1.34
N ILE A 159 -3.72 5.13 0.82
CA ILE A 159 -4.65 4.13 1.36
C ILE A 159 -4.10 2.71 1.23
N SER A 160 -3.46 2.35 0.12
CA SER A 160 -3.00 0.97 -0.13
C SER A 160 -1.85 0.59 0.81
N SER A 161 -0.92 1.51 1.06
CA SER A 161 0.38 1.26 1.69
C SER A 161 0.38 1.26 3.23
N VAL A 162 -0.65 1.83 3.88
CA VAL A 162 -0.75 1.93 5.38
C VAL A 162 -0.47 0.62 6.14
N ARG A 163 -0.83 -0.54 5.57
CA ARG A 163 -0.68 -1.83 6.27
C ARG A 163 0.67 -2.50 6.11
N ASN A 164 1.47 -2.13 5.11
CA ASN A 164 2.73 -2.84 4.86
C ASN A 164 3.78 -2.56 5.95
N LYS A 165 3.71 -1.41 6.65
CA LYS A 165 4.67 -1.07 7.72
C LYS A 165 4.31 -1.57 9.13
N ILE A 166 3.03 -1.82 9.45
CA ILE A 166 2.67 -2.47 10.74
C ILE A 166 3.23 -3.91 10.80
N LEU A 167 3.46 -4.53 9.64
CA LEU A 167 4.17 -5.82 9.55
C LEU A 167 5.69 -5.68 9.73
N HIS A 168 6.27 -4.51 9.43
CA HIS A 168 7.71 -4.28 9.57
C HIS A 168 8.15 -4.08 11.02
N ASP A 169 7.26 -3.61 11.92
CA ASP A 169 7.57 -3.59 13.37
C ASP A 169 7.72 -4.99 13.98
N ARG A 170 7.17 -6.04 13.34
CA ARG A 170 7.49 -7.44 13.71
C ARG A 170 8.83 -7.92 13.17
N PHE A 171 9.44 -7.19 12.24
CA PHE A 171 10.76 -7.46 11.66
C PHE A 171 11.81 -6.43 12.13
N ASN A 172 11.70 -5.94 13.37
CA ASN A 172 12.84 -5.41 14.11
C ASN A 172 13.50 -6.57 14.90
N PRO A 173 14.41 -7.38 14.28
CA PRO A 173 15.13 -8.42 15.00
C PRO A 173 16.04 -7.87 16.12
N PHE A 174 16.29 -6.55 16.14
CA PHE A 174 17.13 -5.89 17.14
C PHE A 174 16.46 -5.68 18.50
N ASN A 175 15.13 -5.75 18.61
CA ASN A 175 14.46 -5.70 19.91
C ASN A 175 14.31 -7.08 20.57
N THR A 176 14.53 -8.17 19.82
CA THR A 176 14.41 -9.55 20.33
C THR A 176 15.74 -10.10 20.88
N LEU A 177 16.88 -9.48 20.56
CA LEU A 177 18.20 -9.88 21.05
C LEU A 177 18.59 -9.28 22.42
N GLY A 178 17.77 -8.40 22.98
CA GLY A 178 18.05 -7.71 24.24
C GLY A 178 17.35 -8.28 25.49
N LYS A 179 16.56 -9.35 25.36
CA LYS A 179 15.72 -9.87 26.46
C LYS A 179 16.06 -11.29 26.92
N GLU A 180 17.27 -11.74 26.62
CA GLU A 180 17.79 -13.05 27.05
C GLU A 180 19.14 -12.89 27.76
N ARG A 181 19.13 -12.24 28.93
CA ARG A 181 20.15 -12.40 30.00
C ARG A 181 19.80 -11.51 31.19
N THR A 182 18.97 -12.03 32.07
CA THR A 182 19.06 -11.82 33.53
C THR A 182 17.98 -12.67 34.17
N ASN A 183 18.37 -13.86 34.62
CA ASN A 183 17.97 -14.44 35.90
C ASN A 183 18.74 -15.77 36.09
N ASN A 184 19.99 -15.63 36.51
CA ASN A 184 20.65 -16.63 37.34
C ASN A 184 20.23 -16.35 38.78
N SER A 185 19.69 -17.36 39.51
CA SER A 185 20.31 -17.88 40.75
C SER A 185 19.37 -18.82 41.56
N GLY A 186 19.51 -20.13 41.31
CA GLY A 186 19.53 -21.23 42.30
C GLY A 186 18.22 -21.80 42.88
N PRO A 187 18.26 -22.96 43.58
CA PRO A 187 19.35 -23.95 43.70
C PRO A 187 18.96 -25.38 43.24
N GLU A 188 19.97 -26.24 43.28
CA GLU A 188 20.01 -27.68 42.98
C GLU A 188 18.86 -28.51 43.55
N ASN A 189 18.39 -29.47 42.76
CA ASN A 189 17.67 -30.64 43.27
C ASN A 189 18.26 -31.90 42.60
N PRO A 190 19.00 -32.76 43.33
CA PRO A 190 19.48 -34.01 42.81
C PRO A 190 18.46 -35.09 43.15
N ASN A 191 17.69 -35.56 42.16
CA ASN A 191 17.28 -36.97 42.07
C ASN A 191 16.37 -37.26 40.88
N GLY A 192 16.82 -38.21 40.06
CA GLY A 192 15.99 -39.32 39.59
C GLY A 192 15.19 -39.11 38.30
N GLY A 193 15.49 -39.92 37.28
CA GLY A 193 14.51 -40.23 36.24
C GLY A 193 15.08 -40.39 34.85
N ARG A 194 15.53 -41.60 34.55
CA ARG A 194 15.87 -42.14 33.23
C ARG A 194 14.63 -42.13 32.32
N GLU A 195 14.74 -41.68 31.07
CA GLU A 195 14.05 -42.26 29.89
C GLU A 195 14.48 -41.56 28.58
N GLU A 196 15.20 -42.33 27.75
CA GLU A 196 15.11 -42.48 26.28
C GLU A 196 14.64 -41.24 25.47
N GLY A 197 15.41 -40.63 24.57
CA GLY A 197 16.21 -41.27 23.52
C GLY A 197 15.51 -41.14 22.16
N ALA A 198 15.41 -39.93 21.60
CA ALA A 198 15.01 -39.74 20.20
C ALA A 198 15.70 -38.50 19.59
N THR A 199 16.95 -38.69 19.18
CA THR A 199 17.71 -37.74 18.37
C THR A 199 17.28 -37.83 16.91
N LEU A 200 16.47 -36.86 16.46
CA LEU A 200 16.22 -36.59 15.04
C LEU A 200 17.40 -35.79 14.46
N SER A 201 18.50 -36.49 14.14
CA SER A 201 19.62 -35.96 13.36
C SER A 201 19.40 -36.32 11.89
N GLY A 202 18.69 -35.46 11.14
CA GLY A 202 18.54 -35.58 9.70
C GLY A 202 19.83 -35.19 8.97
N ASN A 203 20.52 -36.19 8.42
CA ASN A 203 21.74 -36.04 7.62
C ASN A 203 21.38 -35.59 6.18
N ILE A 204 21.97 -34.49 5.70
CA ILE A 204 21.59 -33.79 4.45
C ILE A 204 22.40 -34.27 3.22
N THR A 205 23.19 -35.34 3.34
CA THR A 205 24.13 -35.74 2.28
C THR A 205 23.55 -36.51 1.09
N ASP A 206 22.24 -36.75 1.02
CA ASP A 206 21.62 -37.60 -0.03
C ASP A 206 20.90 -36.85 -1.18
N PHE A 207 21.13 -35.55 -1.35
CA PHE A 207 20.69 -34.87 -2.59
C PHE A 207 21.69 -35.08 -3.73
N LYS A 208 21.52 -36.16 -4.48
CA LYS A 208 21.98 -36.25 -5.88
C LYS A 208 20.98 -35.54 -6.79
N VAL A 209 21.50 -34.65 -7.64
CA VAL A 209 20.78 -34.01 -8.74
C VAL A 209 21.03 -34.86 -9.98
N ASP A 210 19.96 -35.39 -10.56
CA ASP A 210 19.92 -35.89 -11.94
C ASP A 210 19.38 -34.79 -12.87
#